data_AF-A0A448SND7-F1
#
_entry.id   AF-A0A448SND7-F1
#
_cell.length_a   1.000
_cell.length_b   1.000
_cell.length_c   1.000
_cell.angle_alpha   90.00
_cell.angle_beta   90.00
_cell.angle_gamma   90.00
#
_symmetry.space_group_name_H-M   'P 1'
#
loop_
_entity.id
_entity.type
_entity.pdbx_description
1 polymer ?
#
loop_
_entity_poly.entity_id
_entity_poly.type
_entity_poly.pdbx_seq_one_letter_code
_entity_poly.pdbx_strand_id
1 'polypeptide(L)'
;MSALTAPTPALAASDTPKQAEYQPTFFTPEEWAFVQAAVARLIPADERGPGALEAGVPEFIDRQMNTPYATGSIWYMQGPFNPDVAPEMGYQLPLVPKQIYNLGISDADAYSKKTAGKVFAELDGAQQDTLLQKFESGEAEFVQLPAKLFFSYLLQNTREGFFSDPIHGGNKEMVGWKLINFPGARADFMDWVERGERYPFPPVSIRGERG
;
A
#
# COMPACT_ATOMS: atom_id res chain seq x y z
N MET A 1 -59.69 -22.97 16.80
CA MET A 1 -58.22 -23.14 16.78
C MET A 1 -57.82 -23.46 15.35
N SER A 2 -57.37 -22.46 14.59
CA SER A 2 -56.67 -22.65 13.31
C SER A 2 -55.42 -21.79 13.36
N ALA A 3 -54.26 -22.43 13.40
CA ALA A 3 -52.97 -21.76 13.41
C ALA A 3 -52.56 -21.42 11.97
N LEU A 4 -52.24 -20.14 11.73
CA LEU A 4 -51.63 -19.65 10.50
C LEU A 4 -50.12 -19.89 10.58
N THR A 5 -49.58 -20.70 9.69
CA THR A 5 -48.15 -20.99 9.55
C THR A 5 -47.47 -19.82 8.84
N ALA A 6 -46.44 -19.23 9.45
CA ALA A 6 -45.63 -18.18 8.83
C ALA A 6 -44.61 -18.78 7.85
N PRO A 7 -44.27 -18.09 6.73
CA PRO A 7 -43.27 -18.57 5.79
C PRO A 7 -41.84 -18.32 6.31
N THR A 8 -40.99 -19.33 6.16
CA THR A 8 -39.55 -19.28 6.44
C THR A 8 -38.83 -18.41 5.40
N PRO A 9 -37.95 -17.46 5.79
CA PRO A 9 -37.15 -16.74 4.82
C PRO A 9 -36.02 -17.63 4.27
N ALA A 10 -35.94 -17.72 2.95
CA ALA A 10 -34.83 -18.37 2.26
C ALA A 10 -33.58 -17.49 2.36
N LEU A 11 -32.48 -18.03 2.90
CA LEU A 11 -31.16 -17.43 2.78
C LEU A 11 -30.75 -17.44 1.31
N ALA A 12 -30.77 -16.28 0.66
CA ALA A 12 -30.08 -16.09 -0.60
C ALA A 12 -28.58 -16.08 -0.31
N ALA A 13 -27.88 -17.14 -0.70
CA ALA A 13 -26.42 -17.11 -0.79
C ALA A 13 -26.04 -16.10 -1.89
N SER A 14 -25.38 -15.03 -1.49
CA SER A 14 -24.78 -14.05 -2.40
C SER A 14 -23.55 -14.68 -3.04
N ASP A 15 -23.71 -15.18 -4.28
CA ASP A 15 -22.60 -15.52 -5.17
C ASP A 15 -21.97 -14.21 -5.69
N THR A 16 -21.14 -13.59 -4.86
CA THR A 16 -20.25 -12.51 -5.32
C THR A 16 -19.15 -13.17 -6.14
N PRO A 17 -18.96 -12.84 -7.44
CA PRO A 17 -17.88 -13.41 -8.23
C PRO A 17 -16.55 -13.07 -7.57
N LYS A 18 -15.81 -14.11 -7.16
CA LYS A 18 -14.47 -14.01 -6.60
C LYS A 18 -13.60 -13.27 -7.61
N GLN A 19 -13.20 -12.04 -7.30
CA GLN A 19 -12.30 -11.24 -8.14
C GLN A 19 -11.08 -12.10 -8.48
N ALA A 20 -10.74 -12.21 -9.76
CA ALA A 20 -9.55 -12.95 -10.17
C ALA A 20 -8.33 -12.39 -9.41
N GLU A 21 -7.50 -13.26 -8.85
CA GLU A 21 -6.29 -12.86 -8.15
C GLU A 21 -5.40 -12.06 -9.10
N TYR A 22 -5.01 -10.86 -8.67
CA TYR A 22 -4.16 -9.96 -9.44
C TYR A 22 -2.79 -10.60 -9.68
N GLN A 23 -2.28 -10.49 -10.90
CA GLN A 23 -0.94 -10.97 -11.27
C GLN A 23 -0.02 -9.77 -11.47
N PRO A 24 1.10 -9.67 -10.73
CA PRO A 24 2.03 -8.57 -10.88
C PRO A 24 2.67 -8.58 -12.28
N THR A 25 2.93 -7.38 -12.79
CA THR A 25 3.55 -7.17 -14.11
C THR A 25 4.98 -6.66 -13.99
N PHE A 26 5.33 -6.05 -12.86
CA PHE A 26 6.66 -5.54 -12.59
C PHE A 26 7.44 -6.47 -11.66
N PHE A 27 6.86 -6.84 -10.52
CA PHE A 27 7.55 -7.67 -9.52
C PHE A 27 7.61 -9.14 -9.91
N THR A 28 8.74 -9.80 -9.59
CA THR A 28 8.80 -11.27 -9.64
C THR A 28 7.92 -11.89 -8.52
N PRO A 29 7.62 -13.20 -8.57
CA PRO A 29 6.87 -13.85 -7.48
C PRO A 29 7.49 -13.66 -6.09
N GLU A 30 8.82 -13.68 -5.99
CA GLU A 30 9.56 -13.50 -4.74
C GLU A 30 9.48 -12.05 -4.24
N GLU A 31 9.69 -11.08 -5.14
CA GLU A 31 9.56 -9.65 -4.81
C GLU A 31 8.11 -9.30 -4.45
N TRP A 32 7.14 -9.91 -5.11
CA TRP A 32 5.72 -9.77 -4.81
C TRP A 32 5.36 -10.31 -3.43
N ALA A 33 5.94 -11.45 -3.03
CA ALA A 33 5.78 -11.98 -1.68
C ALA A 33 6.39 -11.03 -0.63
N PHE A 34 7.55 -10.42 -0.90
CA PHE A 34 8.13 -9.38 -0.06
C PHE A 34 7.18 -8.20 0.10
N VAL A 35 6.68 -7.63 -1.02
CA VAL A 35 5.82 -6.44 -1.00
C VAL A 35 4.56 -6.72 -0.20
N GLN A 36 3.89 -7.86 -0.43
CA GLN A 36 2.71 -8.24 0.34
C GLN A 36 3.00 -8.34 1.85
N ALA A 37 4.05 -9.07 2.24
CA ALA A 37 4.42 -9.22 3.63
C ALA A 37 4.71 -7.87 4.29
N ALA A 38 5.50 -7.01 3.63
CA ALA A 38 5.92 -5.74 4.19
C ALA A 38 4.75 -4.76 4.34
N VAL A 39 3.90 -4.58 3.33
CA VAL A 39 2.76 -3.65 3.44
C VAL A 39 1.71 -4.11 4.45
N ALA A 40 1.56 -5.42 4.64
CA ALA A 40 0.67 -6.00 5.66
C ALA A 40 1.14 -5.66 7.09
N ARG A 41 2.44 -5.39 7.30
CA ARG A 41 2.95 -4.88 8.58
C ARG A 41 2.77 -3.37 8.73
N LEU A 42 2.90 -2.63 7.63
CA LEU A 42 2.79 -1.16 7.63
C LEU A 42 1.36 -0.66 7.89
N ILE A 43 0.36 -1.30 7.30
CA ILE A 43 -1.06 -1.08 7.60
C ILE A 43 -1.73 -2.45 7.75
N PRO A 44 -1.76 -3.01 8.97
CA PRO A 44 -2.35 -4.32 9.24
C PRO A 44 -3.88 -4.27 9.20
N ALA A 45 -4.50 -5.41 8.90
CA ALA A 45 -5.91 -5.62 9.21
C ALA A 45 -6.05 -5.83 10.73
N ASP A 46 -6.90 -5.03 11.37
CA ASP A 46 -7.11 -5.06 12.82
C ASP A 46 -8.57 -4.72 13.19
N GLU A 47 -8.83 -4.45 14.47
CA GLU A 47 -10.17 -4.12 14.98
C GLU A 47 -10.80 -2.88 14.31
N ARG A 48 -9.99 -2.02 13.67
CA ARG A 48 -10.45 -0.81 12.98
C ARG A 48 -10.88 -1.10 11.55
N GLY A 49 -10.49 -2.24 10.98
CA GLY A 49 -10.95 -2.68 9.68
C GLY A 49 -9.88 -3.33 8.79
N PRO A 50 -10.15 -3.40 7.48
CA PRO A 50 -9.25 -4.00 6.48
C PRO A 50 -7.91 -3.26 6.37
N GLY A 51 -6.83 -4.01 6.11
CA GLY A 51 -5.48 -3.49 6.01
C GLY A 51 -5.02 -3.28 4.56
N ALA A 52 -3.71 -3.10 4.38
CA ALA A 52 -3.09 -2.84 3.08
C ALA A 52 -3.39 -3.93 2.04
N LEU A 53 -3.47 -5.20 2.44
CA LEU A 53 -3.73 -6.30 1.53
C LEU A 53 -5.16 -6.25 0.99
N GLU A 54 -6.14 -6.08 1.86
CA GLU A 54 -7.55 -5.99 1.49
C GLU A 54 -7.83 -4.72 0.66
N ALA A 55 -7.11 -3.63 0.95
CA ALA A 55 -7.15 -2.41 0.17
C ALA A 55 -6.51 -2.55 -1.23
N GLY A 56 -5.80 -3.64 -1.54
CA GLY A 56 -5.11 -3.80 -2.83
C GLY A 56 -3.84 -2.95 -2.96
N VAL A 57 -3.20 -2.57 -1.85
CA VAL A 57 -1.96 -1.78 -1.87
C VAL A 57 -0.84 -2.42 -2.71
N PRO A 58 -0.58 -3.75 -2.64
CA PRO A 58 0.43 -4.36 -3.51
C PRO A 58 0.17 -4.11 -5.00
N GLU A 59 -1.09 -4.23 -5.44
CA GLU A 59 -1.49 -3.97 -6.83
C GLU A 59 -1.21 -2.52 -7.22
N PHE A 60 -1.55 -1.56 -6.35
CA PHE A 60 -1.22 -0.16 -6.57
C PHE A 60 0.29 0.01 -6.81
N ILE A 61 1.13 -0.56 -5.95
CA ILE A 61 2.58 -0.41 -6.05
C ILE A 61 3.10 -1.00 -7.37
N ASP A 62 2.69 -2.22 -7.76
CA ASP A 62 3.09 -2.83 -9.03
C ASP A 62 2.71 -1.97 -10.25
N ARG A 63 1.47 -1.44 -10.25
CA ARG A 63 1.00 -0.56 -11.31
C ARG A 63 1.80 0.75 -11.36
N GLN A 64 2.14 1.33 -10.20
CA GLN A 64 2.98 2.54 -10.14
C GLN A 64 4.37 2.31 -10.74
N MET A 65 4.94 1.11 -10.58
CA MET A 65 6.26 0.77 -11.14
C MET A 65 6.30 0.78 -12.68
N ASN A 66 5.13 0.76 -13.32
CA ASN A 66 4.96 0.83 -14.77
C ASN A 66 4.62 2.24 -15.30
N THR A 67 4.72 3.28 -14.47
CA THR A 67 4.38 4.67 -14.84
C THR A 67 5.62 5.54 -15.09
N PRO A 68 5.47 6.73 -15.72
CA PRO A 68 6.54 7.72 -15.86
C PRO A 68 7.18 8.18 -14.54
N TYR A 69 6.46 8.06 -13.42
CA TYR A 69 7.00 8.31 -12.08
C TYR A 69 8.14 7.33 -11.77
N ALA A 70 7.90 6.03 -11.96
CA ALA A 70 8.87 5.00 -11.58
C ALA A 70 10.07 4.89 -12.52
N THR A 71 9.94 5.38 -13.75
CA THR A 71 11.06 5.50 -14.71
C THR A 71 11.85 6.79 -14.52
N GLY A 72 11.46 7.67 -13.60
CA GLY A 72 12.09 8.97 -13.37
C GLY A 72 11.86 9.97 -14.51
N SER A 73 10.91 9.71 -15.40
CA SER A 73 10.66 10.55 -16.59
C SER A 73 10.10 11.94 -16.25
N ILE A 74 9.59 12.10 -15.03
CA ILE A 74 9.09 13.37 -14.49
C ILE A 74 10.08 14.03 -13.54
N TRP A 75 11.28 13.47 -13.36
CA TRP A 75 12.31 13.99 -12.46
C TRP A 75 13.51 14.55 -13.21
N TYR A 76 14.22 15.48 -12.57
CA TYR A 76 15.54 15.90 -13.05
C TYR A 76 16.57 14.86 -12.63
N MET A 77 16.92 13.94 -13.54
CA MET A 77 17.88 12.84 -13.31
C MET A 77 19.23 13.07 -14.00
N GLN A 78 19.60 14.33 -14.23
CA GLN A 78 20.92 14.67 -14.76
C GLN A 78 21.88 14.96 -13.61
N GLY A 79 23.09 14.42 -13.70
CA GLY A 79 24.13 14.67 -12.72
C GLY A 79 24.67 16.11 -12.76
N PRO A 80 25.56 16.47 -11.82
CA PRO A 80 26.11 15.61 -10.78
C PRO A 80 25.12 15.34 -9.63
N PHE A 81 25.20 14.14 -9.06
CA PHE A 81 24.48 13.73 -7.86
C PHE A 81 25.40 13.88 -6.65
N ASN A 82 24.89 14.46 -5.55
CA ASN A 82 25.66 14.59 -4.31
C ASN A 82 24.84 14.08 -3.12
N PRO A 83 24.99 12.80 -2.73
CA PRO A 83 24.17 12.20 -1.67
C PRO A 83 24.45 12.75 -0.27
N ASP A 84 25.58 13.46 -0.08
CA ASP A 84 26.01 13.97 1.22
C ASP A 84 25.46 15.37 1.55
N VAL A 85 24.69 15.97 0.64
CA VAL A 85 24.08 17.29 0.90
C VAL A 85 22.90 17.20 1.86
N ALA A 86 22.53 18.36 2.41
CA ALA A 86 21.41 18.45 3.33
C ALA A 86 20.08 18.00 2.65
N PRO A 87 19.19 17.29 3.37
CA PRO A 87 17.94 16.76 2.80
C PRO A 87 17.03 17.81 2.15
N GLU A 88 17.14 19.06 2.56
CA GLU A 88 16.41 20.21 2.01
C GLU A 88 16.75 20.48 0.53
N MET A 89 17.88 19.97 0.05
CA MET A 89 18.31 20.03 -1.36
C MET A 89 17.65 18.97 -2.24
N GLY A 90 16.68 18.23 -1.69
CA GLY A 90 15.87 17.26 -2.40
C GLY A 90 16.58 15.93 -2.65
N TYR A 91 16.04 15.17 -3.61
CA TYR A 91 16.56 13.85 -3.95
C TYR A 91 17.84 13.93 -4.77
N GLN A 92 18.91 13.28 -4.29
CA GLN A 92 20.27 13.42 -4.82
C GLN A 92 20.94 12.08 -5.15
N LEU A 93 20.16 11.03 -5.37
CA LEU A 93 20.68 9.72 -5.78
C LEU A 93 20.40 9.45 -7.26
N PRO A 94 21.28 8.72 -7.96
CA PRO A 94 21.10 8.37 -9.37
C PRO A 94 20.11 7.21 -9.57
N LEU A 95 19.18 6.99 -8.64
CA LEU A 95 18.24 5.87 -8.67
C LEU A 95 16.83 6.37 -8.95
N VAL A 96 16.11 5.71 -9.85
CA VAL A 96 14.67 5.95 -10.06
C VAL A 96 13.85 4.98 -9.19
N PRO A 97 12.55 5.23 -8.92
CA PRO A 97 11.76 4.41 -7.99
C PRO A 97 11.79 2.90 -8.31
N LYS A 98 11.71 2.51 -9.59
CA LYS A 98 11.79 1.08 -9.96
C LYS A 98 13.10 0.42 -9.52
N GLN A 99 14.21 1.17 -9.58
CA GLN A 99 15.52 0.68 -9.14
C GLN A 99 15.58 0.61 -7.61
N ILE A 100 15.01 1.60 -6.91
CA ILE A 100 14.92 1.61 -5.44
C ILE A 100 14.19 0.35 -4.96
N TYR A 101 13.10 -0.04 -5.62
CA TYR A 101 12.37 -1.26 -5.29
C TYR A 101 13.18 -2.53 -5.54
N ASN A 102 13.71 -2.74 -6.75
CA ASN A 102 14.43 -3.98 -7.07
C ASN A 102 15.70 -4.15 -6.22
N LEU A 103 16.49 -3.08 -6.05
CA LEU A 103 17.70 -3.11 -5.24
C LEU A 103 17.36 -3.22 -3.74
N GLY A 104 16.33 -2.50 -3.29
CA GLY A 104 15.89 -2.48 -1.90
C GLY A 104 15.33 -3.80 -1.43
N ILE A 105 14.51 -4.48 -2.23
CA ILE A 105 14.02 -5.82 -1.91
C ILE A 105 15.17 -6.82 -1.87
N SER A 106 16.08 -6.77 -2.86
CA SER A 106 17.25 -7.64 -2.89
C SER A 106 18.14 -7.50 -1.65
N ASP A 107 18.43 -6.26 -1.24
CA ASP A 107 19.22 -5.98 -0.05
C ASP A 107 18.47 -6.32 1.25
N ALA A 108 17.16 -6.07 1.31
CA ALA A 108 16.33 -6.42 2.45
C ALA A 108 16.30 -7.94 2.69
N ASP A 109 16.16 -8.74 1.62
CA ASP A 109 16.22 -10.19 1.70
C ASP A 109 17.61 -10.70 2.05
N ALA A 110 18.67 -10.08 1.52
CA ALA A 110 20.05 -10.42 1.88
C ALA A 110 20.31 -10.14 3.37
N TYR A 111 19.86 -8.98 3.86
CA TYR A 111 19.95 -8.60 5.27
C TYR A 111 19.16 -9.58 6.15
N SER A 112 17.92 -9.86 5.77
CA SER A 112 17.05 -10.83 6.45
C SER A 112 17.69 -12.21 6.55
N LYS A 113 18.26 -12.73 5.45
CA LYS A 113 18.98 -14.02 5.45
C LYS A 113 20.19 -13.99 6.39
N LYS A 114 20.96 -12.90 6.39
CA LYS A 114 22.13 -12.73 7.24
C LYS A 114 21.77 -12.68 8.73
N THR A 115 20.68 -12.01 9.10
CA THR A 115 20.34 -11.76 10.52
C THR A 115 19.33 -12.75 11.10
N ALA A 116 18.48 -13.35 10.28
CA ALA A 116 17.36 -14.20 10.69
C ALA A 116 17.26 -15.54 9.92
N GLY A 117 18.14 -15.78 8.95
CA GLY A 117 18.28 -17.08 8.27
C GLY A 117 17.28 -17.36 7.15
N LYS A 118 16.35 -16.45 6.85
CA LYS A 118 15.32 -16.58 5.80
C LYS A 118 15.15 -15.28 5.01
N VAL A 119 14.49 -15.34 3.86
CA VAL A 119 13.98 -14.11 3.19
C VAL A 119 12.95 -13.43 4.08
N PHE A 120 12.75 -12.12 3.90
CA PHE A 120 11.90 -11.31 4.76
C PHE A 120 10.45 -11.84 4.79
N ALA A 121 9.92 -12.25 3.64
CA ALA A 121 8.56 -12.75 3.50
C ALA A 121 8.29 -14.07 4.27
N GLU A 122 9.34 -14.85 4.59
CA GLU A 122 9.23 -16.12 5.31
C GLU A 122 9.44 -15.99 6.84
N LEU A 123 9.72 -14.78 7.32
CA LEU A 123 9.82 -14.47 8.74
C LEU A 123 8.45 -14.40 9.39
N ASP A 124 8.41 -14.59 10.71
CA ASP A 124 7.20 -14.28 11.47
C ASP A 124 6.96 -12.76 11.57
N GLY A 125 5.74 -12.36 11.94
CA GLY A 125 5.36 -10.95 11.96
C GLY A 125 6.19 -10.09 12.90
N ALA A 126 6.67 -10.62 14.03
CA ALA A 126 7.49 -9.87 14.99
C ALA A 126 8.90 -9.64 14.46
N GLN A 127 9.46 -10.64 13.78
CA GLN A 127 10.73 -10.51 13.06
C GLN A 127 10.62 -9.53 11.89
N GLN A 128 9.52 -9.57 11.12
CA GLN A 128 9.25 -8.60 10.05
C GLN A 128 9.19 -7.17 10.59
N ASP A 129 8.46 -6.93 11.69
CA ASP A 129 8.39 -5.61 12.34
C ASP A 129 9.76 -5.11 12.78
N THR A 130 10.55 -5.99 13.41
CA THR A 130 11.89 -5.67 13.89
C THR A 130 12.80 -5.26 12.73
N LEU A 131 12.74 -5.97 11.60
CA LEU A 131 13.52 -5.62 10.43
C LEU A 131 13.04 -4.32 9.77
N LEU A 132 11.72 -4.10 9.66
CA LEU A 132 11.16 -2.85 9.13
C LEU A 132 11.59 -1.64 9.97
N GLN A 133 11.62 -1.75 11.30
CA GLN A 133 12.15 -0.71 12.19
C GLN A 133 13.64 -0.42 11.94
N LYS A 134 14.43 -1.45 11.63
CA LYS A 134 15.84 -1.28 11.25
C LYS A 134 16.01 -0.62 9.88
N PHE A 135 15.09 -0.89 8.95
CA PHE A 135 15.08 -0.20 7.65
C PHE A 135 14.71 1.27 7.85
N GLU A 136 13.67 1.57 8.63
CA GLU A 136 13.21 2.92 8.96
C GLU A 136 14.28 3.79 9.64
N SER A 137 14.97 3.24 10.63
CA SER A 137 16.05 3.92 11.35
C SER A 137 17.33 4.07 10.51
N GLY A 138 17.50 3.23 9.49
CA GLY A 138 18.73 3.16 8.69
C GLY A 138 19.84 2.31 9.34
N GLU A 139 19.53 1.54 10.39
CA GLU A 139 20.48 0.62 11.03
C GLU A 139 20.80 -0.62 10.19
N ALA A 140 19.92 -0.99 9.25
CA ALA A 140 20.18 -2.11 8.37
C ALA A 140 21.23 -1.75 7.30
N GLU A 141 22.31 -2.53 7.27
CA GLU A 141 23.39 -2.38 6.30
C GLU A 141 22.96 -2.95 4.94
N PHE A 142 22.48 -2.06 4.07
CA PHE A 142 22.21 -2.35 2.65
C PHE A 142 23.45 -1.97 1.82
N VAL A 143 23.72 -2.75 0.77
CA VAL A 143 24.95 -2.63 -0.03
C VAL A 143 24.74 -1.69 -1.21
N GLN A 144 23.53 -1.64 -1.77
CA GLN A 144 23.22 -0.98 -3.03
C GLN A 144 22.57 0.40 -2.84
N LEU A 145 21.88 0.64 -1.72
CA LEU A 145 21.21 1.89 -1.39
C LEU A 145 20.97 2.01 0.13
N PRO A 146 20.74 3.22 0.67
CA PRO A 146 20.39 3.35 2.09
C PRO A 146 19.08 2.63 2.42
N ALA A 147 19.06 1.80 3.46
CA ALA A 147 17.85 1.07 3.87
C ALA A 147 16.67 2.01 4.18
N LYS A 148 16.97 3.17 4.80
CA LYS A 148 16.00 4.22 5.10
C LYS A 148 15.35 4.81 3.85
N LEU A 149 16.08 4.91 2.75
CA LEU A 149 15.53 5.37 1.48
C LEU A 149 14.48 4.37 0.99
N PHE A 150 14.84 3.10 0.88
CA PHE A 150 13.92 2.05 0.45
C PHE A 150 12.65 2.02 1.33
N PHE A 151 12.82 2.02 2.65
CA PHE A 151 11.69 2.05 3.59
C PHE A 151 10.78 3.26 3.39
N SER A 152 11.36 4.44 3.16
CA SER A 152 10.59 5.67 2.95
C SER A 152 9.70 5.59 1.71
N TYR A 153 10.21 5.05 0.59
CA TYR A 153 9.42 4.81 -0.62
C TYR A 153 8.32 3.76 -0.40
N LEU A 154 8.67 2.65 0.25
CA LEU A 154 7.70 1.61 0.58
C LEU A 154 6.56 2.15 1.44
N LEU A 155 6.86 2.90 2.49
CA LEU A 155 5.88 3.52 3.37
C LEU A 155 5.03 4.55 2.64
N GLN A 156 5.65 5.41 1.83
CA GLN A 156 4.95 6.40 1.04
C GLN A 156 3.96 5.74 0.07
N ASN A 157 4.41 4.78 -0.74
CA ASN A 157 3.54 4.13 -1.73
C ASN A 157 2.50 3.21 -1.05
N THR A 158 2.76 2.71 0.16
CA THR A 158 1.75 2.02 0.99
C THR A 158 0.62 2.97 1.37
N ARG A 159 0.95 4.17 1.86
CA ARG A 159 -0.05 5.19 2.22
C ARG A 159 -0.82 5.67 1.01
N GLU A 160 -0.13 5.93 -0.10
CA GLU A 160 -0.77 6.34 -1.36
C GLU A 160 -1.70 5.23 -1.87
N GLY A 161 -1.27 3.97 -1.85
CA GLY A 161 -2.11 2.85 -2.24
C GLY A 161 -3.32 2.65 -1.33
N PHE A 162 -3.22 3.00 -0.05
CA PHE A 162 -4.32 2.83 0.90
C PHE A 162 -5.33 4.00 0.87
N PHE A 163 -4.88 5.22 0.54
CA PHE A 163 -5.72 6.43 0.64
C PHE A 163 -6.00 7.15 -0.69
N SER A 164 -5.41 6.73 -1.81
CA SER A 164 -5.74 7.30 -3.13
C SER A 164 -7.06 6.77 -3.68
N ASP A 165 -7.55 7.35 -4.78
CA ASP A 165 -8.75 6.87 -5.45
C ASP A 165 -8.57 5.42 -5.99
N PRO A 166 -9.60 4.55 -5.89
CA PRO A 166 -9.52 3.17 -6.35
C PRO A 166 -9.15 2.98 -7.83
N ILE A 167 -9.31 4.01 -8.67
CA ILE A 167 -8.91 3.99 -10.08
C ILE A 167 -7.44 3.58 -10.28
N HIS A 168 -6.58 3.81 -9.28
CA HIS A 168 -5.16 3.50 -9.31
C HIS A 168 -4.81 2.06 -8.90
N GLY A 169 -5.78 1.24 -8.50
CA GLY A 169 -5.60 -0.19 -8.14
C GLY A 169 -5.49 -0.48 -6.65
N GLY A 170 -5.30 0.57 -5.83
CA GLY A 170 -5.34 0.49 -4.37
C GLY A 170 -6.70 0.92 -3.81
N ASN A 171 -6.79 1.13 -2.50
CA ASN A 171 -7.98 1.56 -1.76
C ASN A 171 -9.28 0.88 -2.24
N LYS A 172 -9.22 -0.42 -2.52
CA LYS A 172 -10.38 -1.19 -3.03
C LYS A 172 -11.55 -1.03 -2.08
N GLU A 173 -12.76 -0.90 -2.66
CA GLU A 173 -13.99 -0.62 -1.92
C GLU A 173 -13.92 0.63 -1.02
N MET A 174 -12.94 1.51 -1.27
CA MET A 174 -12.69 2.73 -0.52
C MET A 174 -12.47 2.47 0.98
N VAL A 175 -11.87 1.34 1.36
CA VAL A 175 -11.65 0.94 2.76
C VAL A 175 -10.88 2.00 3.56
N GLY A 176 -9.85 2.62 2.97
CA GLY A 176 -9.09 3.67 3.63
C GLY A 176 -9.93 4.93 3.86
N TRP A 177 -10.80 5.27 2.92
CA TRP A 177 -11.72 6.41 3.05
C TRP A 177 -12.82 6.16 4.08
N LYS A 178 -13.38 4.94 4.12
CA LYS A 178 -14.32 4.52 5.16
C LYS A 178 -13.71 4.63 6.55
N LEU A 179 -12.45 4.21 6.70
CA LEU A 179 -11.72 4.24 7.97
C LEU A 179 -11.61 5.68 8.54
N ILE A 180 -11.25 6.64 7.69
CA ILE A 180 -11.06 8.05 8.12
C ILE A 180 -12.31 8.93 7.93
N ASN A 181 -13.43 8.34 7.51
CA ASN A 181 -14.66 9.05 7.18
C ASN A 181 -14.48 10.14 6.10
N PHE A 182 -13.64 9.86 5.10
CA PHE A 182 -13.48 10.73 3.93
C PHE A 182 -14.56 10.41 2.89
N PRO A 183 -15.30 11.41 2.37
CA PRO A 183 -16.45 11.20 1.48
C PRO A 183 -16.09 10.91 0.02
N GLY A 184 -14.81 10.98 -0.36
CA GLY A 184 -14.38 10.82 -1.75
C GLY A 184 -14.75 12.02 -2.63
N ALA A 185 -14.97 11.77 -3.92
CA ALA A 185 -15.26 12.76 -4.96
C ALA A 185 -16.72 13.29 -4.93
N ARG A 186 -17.23 13.58 -3.73
CA ARG A 186 -18.58 14.10 -3.51
C ARG A 186 -18.61 15.62 -3.62
N ALA A 187 -19.33 16.13 -4.62
CA ALA A 187 -19.48 17.57 -4.83
C ALA A 187 -20.27 18.28 -3.70
N ASP A 188 -21.17 17.57 -3.03
CA ASP A 188 -22.01 18.07 -1.93
C ASP A 188 -21.27 18.17 -0.58
N PHE A 189 -20.02 17.69 -0.50
CA PHE A 189 -19.27 17.70 0.76
C PHE A 189 -18.95 19.11 1.27
N MET A 190 -18.85 20.11 0.39
CA MET A 190 -18.48 21.48 0.79
C MET A 190 -19.42 22.08 1.84
N ASP A 191 -20.71 21.73 1.80
CA ASP A 191 -21.71 22.22 2.77
C ASP A 191 -21.61 21.53 4.15
N TRP A 192 -20.72 20.54 4.29
CA TRP A 192 -20.55 19.71 5.49
C TRP A 192 -19.24 19.98 6.24
N VAL A 193 -18.20 20.50 5.57
CA VAL A 193 -16.84 20.64 6.12
C VAL A 193 -16.80 21.44 7.43
N GLU A 194 -17.57 22.51 7.53
CA GLU A 194 -17.53 23.42 8.70
C GLU A 194 -18.21 22.84 9.95
N ARG A 195 -18.93 21.71 9.82
CA ARG A 195 -19.74 21.15 10.92
C ARG A 195 -18.91 20.39 11.94
N GLY A 196 -17.74 19.87 11.54
CA GLY A 196 -16.96 18.95 12.38
C GLY A 196 -17.70 17.64 12.69
N GLU A 197 -18.74 17.32 11.93
CA GLU A 197 -19.58 16.14 12.13
C GLU A 197 -19.20 15.01 11.18
N ARG A 198 -19.46 13.77 11.59
CA ARG A 198 -19.29 12.60 10.74
C ARG A 198 -20.18 12.72 9.51
N TYR A 199 -19.58 12.62 8.33
CA TYR A 199 -20.31 12.60 7.06
C TYR A 199 -21.22 11.35 6.98
N PRO A 200 -22.53 11.49 6.70
CA PRO A 200 -23.49 10.39 6.87
C PRO A 200 -23.58 9.44 5.67
N PHE A 201 -23.03 9.81 4.52
CA PHE A 201 -23.12 9.00 3.31
C PHE A 201 -21.81 8.25 3.01
N PRO A 202 -21.90 7.08 2.34
CA PRO A 202 -20.71 6.37 1.91
C PRO A 202 -19.86 7.17 0.92
N PRO A 203 -18.56 6.88 0.86
CA PRO A 203 -17.66 7.55 -0.06
C PRO A 203 -17.99 7.25 -1.52
N VAL A 204 -17.56 8.15 -2.41
CA VAL A 204 -17.73 8.02 -3.86
C VAL A 204 -16.38 8.13 -4.56
N SER A 205 -16.03 7.17 -5.42
CA SER A 205 -14.81 7.25 -6.23
C SER A 205 -14.95 8.24 -7.39
N ILE A 206 -13.85 8.61 -8.03
CA ILE A 206 -13.83 9.42 -9.26
C ILE A 206 -14.66 8.77 -10.37
N ARG A 207 -14.77 7.44 -10.38
CA ARG A 207 -15.61 6.69 -11.32
C ARG A 207 -17.10 6.67 -10.95
N GLY A 208 -17.47 7.22 -9.79
CA GLY A 208 -18.84 7.24 -9.29
C GLY A 208 -19.27 5.96 -8.54
N GLU A 209 -18.33 5.04 -8.26
CA GLU A 209 -18.60 3.85 -7.44
C GLU A 209 -18.88 4.29 -6.00
N ARG A 210 -19.73 3.55 -5.29
CA ARG A 210 -20.16 3.88 -3.93
C ARG A 210 -19.65 2.82 -2.95
N GLY A 211 -19.08 3.29 -1.84
CA GLY A 211 -18.56 2.44 -0.77
C GLY A 211 -19.64 1.84 0.10
#